data_AF-A0A6N3AXJ7-F1
#
_entry.id   AF-A0A6N3AXJ7-F1
#
_cell.length_a   1.000
_cell.length_b   1.000
_cell.length_c   1.000
_cell.angle_alpha   90.00
_cell.angle_beta   90.00
_cell.angle_gamma   90.00
#
_symmetry.space_group_name_H-M   'P 1'
#
loop_
_entity.id
_entity.type
_entity.pdbx_description
1 polymer ?
#
loop_
_entity_poly.entity_id
_entity_poly.type
_entity_poly.pdbx_seq_one_letter_code
_entity_poly.pdbx_strand_id
1 'polypeptide(L)'
;MTDTLNLYKGEELINSAEYVEGKAKITLSGLKSDTNYPAGTYQITKQNENGESAKVDVPSFKTKPISVTGVIISPKTANVNVGDTIKLTSTVTPSTATNNNVTYRSSDEQVAEVSDDGTVNGLTAGQATITVQTEDGNKTDTSIVTVNAASEEG
;
A
#
# COMPACT_ATOMS: atom_id res chain seq x y z
N MET A 1 -24.83 -31.62 -19.16
CA MET A 1 -24.46 -30.25 -18.73
C MET A 1 -23.11 -30.34 -18.04
N THR A 2 -22.33 -29.26 -18.03
CA THR A 2 -21.07 -29.21 -17.27
C THR A 2 -21.36 -28.94 -15.81
N ASP A 3 -20.69 -29.69 -14.94
CA ASP A 3 -20.71 -29.43 -13.51
C ASP A 3 -20.00 -28.10 -13.24
N THR A 4 -20.50 -27.30 -12.29
CA THR A 4 -19.90 -26.00 -11.94
C THR A 4 -19.54 -26.00 -10.46
N LEU A 5 -18.38 -25.46 -10.11
CA LEU A 5 -18.03 -25.14 -8.73
C LEU A 5 -18.30 -23.67 -8.46
N ASN A 6 -19.15 -23.37 -7.48
CA ASN A 6 -19.47 -22.01 -7.05
C ASN A 6 -18.70 -21.71 -5.76
N LEU A 7 -18.02 -20.58 -5.70
CA LEU A 7 -17.30 -20.08 -4.54
C LEU A 7 -18.07 -18.93 -3.90
N TYR A 8 -18.39 -19.10 -2.62
CA TYR A 8 -19.08 -18.13 -1.79
C TYR A 8 -18.16 -17.53 -0.74
N LYS A 9 -18.50 -16.33 -0.32
CA LYS A 9 -18.02 -15.72 0.92
C LYS A 9 -19.25 -15.40 1.78
N GLY A 10 -19.55 -16.29 2.71
CA GLY A 10 -20.84 -16.29 3.41
C GLY A 10 -22.00 -16.68 2.47
N GLU A 11 -22.87 -15.72 2.16
CA GLU A 11 -24.02 -15.92 1.26
C GLU A 11 -23.79 -15.37 -0.16
N GLU A 12 -22.75 -14.54 -0.34
CA GLU A 12 -22.44 -13.92 -1.62
C GLU A 12 -21.65 -14.89 -2.51
N LEU A 13 -22.13 -15.12 -3.74
CA LEU A 13 -21.38 -15.82 -4.78
C LEU A 13 -20.28 -14.90 -5.31
N ILE A 14 -19.01 -15.27 -5.06
CA ILE A 14 -17.84 -14.48 -5.45
C ILE A 14 -17.28 -14.93 -6.80
N ASN A 15 -17.30 -16.23 -7.09
CA ASN A 15 -16.77 -16.76 -8.34
C ASN A 15 -17.40 -18.12 -8.69
N SER A 16 -17.37 -18.52 -9.95
CA SER A 16 -17.73 -19.87 -10.38
C SER A 16 -16.74 -20.40 -11.41
N ALA A 17 -16.52 -21.71 -11.42
CA ALA A 17 -15.59 -22.37 -12.33
C ALA A 17 -16.17 -23.67 -12.85
N GLU A 18 -15.97 -23.97 -14.13
CA GLU A 18 -16.36 -25.26 -14.69
C GLU A 18 -15.54 -26.39 -14.07
N TYR A 19 -16.22 -27.46 -13.70
CA TYR A 19 -15.63 -28.68 -13.16
C TYR A 19 -15.45 -29.68 -14.30
N VAL A 20 -14.20 -29.81 -14.75
CA VAL A 20 -13.81 -30.60 -15.92
C VAL A 20 -12.78 -31.65 -15.50
N GLU A 21 -12.99 -32.90 -15.90
CA GLU A 21 -12.05 -34.01 -15.63
C GLU A 21 -11.68 -34.18 -14.13
N GLY A 22 -12.65 -34.00 -13.23
CA GLY A 22 -12.46 -34.23 -11.80
C GLY A 22 -11.72 -33.10 -11.06
N LYS A 23 -11.43 -31.98 -11.73
CA LYS A 23 -10.78 -30.80 -11.13
C LYS A 23 -11.50 -29.51 -11.56
N ALA A 24 -11.48 -28.52 -10.68
CA ALA A 24 -11.84 -27.14 -11.01
C ALA A 24 -10.76 -26.21 -10.46
N LYS A 25 -10.51 -25.12 -11.19
CA LYS A 25 -9.60 -24.06 -10.74
C LYS A 25 -10.43 -22.81 -10.46
N ILE A 26 -10.59 -22.48 -9.19
CA ILE A 26 -11.21 -21.21 -8.78
C ILE A 26 -10.10 -20.22 -8.42
N THR A 27 -10.21 -19.00 -8.92
CA THR A 27 -9.29 -17.91 -8.58
C THR A 27 -9.96 -16.97 -7.58
N LEU A 28 -9.30 -16.74 -6.44
CA LEU A 28 -9.72 -15.73 -5.47
C LEU A 28 -8.98 -14.42 -5.76
N SER A 29 -9.72 -13.40 -6.15
CA SER A 29 -9.21 -12.05 -6.40
C SER A 29 -9.62 -11.10 -5.28
N GLY A 30 -8.91 -9.99 -5.12
CA GLY A 30 -9.24 -8.97 -4.11
C GLY A 30 -8.96 -9.40 -2.66
N LEU A 31 -8.08 -10.38 -2.46
CA LEU A 31 -7.61 -10.72 -1.12
C LEU A 31 -6.74 -9.58 -0.56
N LYS A 32 -6.94 -9.27 0.72
CA LYS A 32 -6.06 -8.37 1.47
C LYS A 32 -4.73 -9.07 1.70
N SER A 33 -3.63 -8.34 1.55
CA SER A 33 -2.27 -8.84 1.84
C SER A 33 -2.07 -9.01 3.35
N ASP A 34 -1.13 -9.89 3.73
CA ASP A 34 -0.84 -10.28 5.13
C ASP A 34 -2.07 -10.59 6.01
N THR A 35 -3.13 -11.12 5.41
CA THR A 35 -4.40 -11.37 6.08
C THR A 35 -4.59 -12.87 6.26
N ASN A 36 -4.94 -13.27 7.48
CA ASN A 36 -5.34 -14.63 7.78
C ASN A 36 -6.83 -14.83 7.50
N TYR A 37 -7.15 -15.73 6.58
CA TYR A 37 -8.51 -16.13 6.26
C TYR A 37 -8.80 -17.47 6.95
N PRO A 38 -9.60 -17.50 8.03
CA PRO A 38 -9.92 -18.75 8.72
C PRO A 38 -10.79 -19.67 7.88
N ALA A 39 -10.80 -20.96 8.24
CA ALA A 39 -11.67 -21.95 7.59
C ALA A 39 -13.13 -21.51 7.67
N GLY A 40 -13.88 -21.72 6.59
CA GLY A 40 -15.28 -21.30 6.48
C GLY A 40 -15.50 -19.83 6.11
N THR A 41 -14.45 -19.02 5.99
CA THR A 41 -14.58 -17.66 5.40
C THR A 41 -15.05 -17.74 3.95
N TYR A 42 -14.54 -18.73 3.23
CA TYR A 42 -14.95 -19.05 1.88
C TYR A 42 -15.53 -20.45 1.87
N GLN A 43 -16.58 -20.65 1.08
CA GLN A 43 -17.28 -21.91 0.96
C GLN A 43 -17.45 -22.26 -0.50
N ILE A 44 -17.35 -23.54 -0.86
CA ILE A 44 -17.58 -24.01 -2.22
C ILE A 44 -18.79 -24.92 -2.28
N THR A 45 -19.58 -24.81 -3.34
CA THR A 45 -20.62 -25.76 -3.70
C THR A 45 -20.35 -26.30 -5.10
N LYS A 46 -20.90 -27.47 -5.39
CA LYS A 46 -20.92 -28.06 -6.72
C LYS A 46 -22.35 -28.02 -7.23
N GLN A 47 -22.58 -27.37 -8.37
CA GLN A 47 -23.88 -27.26 -9.03
C GLN A 47 -23.90 -28.10 -10.30
N ASN A 48 -24.86 -29.03 -10.37
CA ASN A 48 -25.09 -29.92 -11.50
C ASN A 48 -26.56 -29.82 -11.94
N GLU A 49 -26.96 -30.62 -12.94
CA GLU A 49 -28.36 -30.73 -13.41
C GLU A 49 -29.36 -31.06 -12.28
N ASN A 50 -28.88 -31.77 -11.26
CA ASN A 50 -29.68 -32.25 -10.13
C ASN A 50 -29.80 -31.23 -8.98
N GLY A 51 -29.15 -30.06 -9.10
CA GLY A 51 -29.11 -29.02 -8.06
C GLY A 51 -27.72 -28.78 -7.48
N GLU A 52 -27.68 -28.02 -6.39
CA GLU A 52 -26.46 -27.58 -5.71
C GLU A 52 -26.13 -28.46 -4.49
N SER A 53 -24.85 -28.80 -4.31
CA SER A 53 -24.37 -29.57 -3.15
C SER A 53 -24.34 -28.74 -1.87
N ALA A 54 -24.14 -29.40 -0.73
CA ALA A 54 -23.83 -28.70 0.52
C ALA A 54 -22.57 -27.82 0.38
N LYS A 55 -22.55 -26.69 1.10
CA LYS A 55 -21.40 -25.80 1.20
C LYS A 55 -20.27 -26.49 1.95
N VAL A 56 -19.08 -26.52 1.33
CA VAL A 56 -17.86 -27.07 1.92
C VAL A 56 -16.92 -25.91 2.26
N ASP A 57 -16.44 -25.88 3.50
CA ASP A 57 -15.52 -24.84 3.95
C ASP A 57 -14.15 -24.96 3.26
N VAL A 58 -13.69 -23.86 2.68
CA VAL A 58 -12.31 -23.73 2.23
C VAL A 58 -11.41 -23.70 3.48
N PRO A 59 -10.32 -24.47 3.52
CA PRO A 59 -9.40 -24.48 4.66
C PRO A 59 -8.78 -23.11 4.89
N SER A 60 -8.33 -22.84 6.12
CA SER A 60 -7.68 -21.57 6.44
C SER A 60 -6.42 -21.36 5.61
N PHE A 61 -6.22 -20.14 5.11
CA PHE A 61 -5.00 -19.75 4.41
C PHE A 61 -4.59 -18.34 4.81
N LYS A 62 -3.29 -18.05 4.72
CA LYS A 62 -2.74 -16.73 4.96
C LYS A 62 -2.16 -16.16 3.67
N THR A 63 -2.54 -14.94 3.33
CA THR A 63 -1.90 -14.22 2.21
C THR A 63 -0.53 -13.72 2.63
N LYS A 64 0.42 -13.70 1.68
CA LYS A 64 1.74 -13.13 1.95
C LYS A 64 1.63 -11.60 2.06
N PRO A 65 2.51 -10.95 2.85
CA PRO A 65 2.65 -9.50 2.78
C PRO A 65 3.10 -9.09 1.38
N ILE A 66 2.59 -7.95 0.91
CA ILE A 66 3.06 -7.31 -0.31
C ILE A 66 4.11 -6.30 0.13
N SER A 67 5.36 -6.57 -0.19
CA SER A 67 6.45 -5.63 0.09
C SER A 67 6.40 -4.43 -0.85
N VAL A 68 6.85 -3.29 -0.35
CA VAL A 68 6.97 -2.08 -1.17
C VAL A 68 8.04 -2.31 -2.26
N THR A 69 7.73 -1.89 -3.48
CA THR A 69 8.66 -1.96 -4.60
C THR A 69 9.34 -0.62 -4.86
N GLY A 70 8.75 0.50 -4.43
CA GLY A 70 9.35 1.82 -4.53
C GLY A 70 8.63 2.87 -3.69
N VAL A 71 9.32 3.99 -3.47
CA VAL A 71 8.77 5.20 -2.88
C VAL A 71 9.19 6.38 -3.74
N ILE A 72 8.28 7.33 -3.94
CA ILE A 72 8.52 8.55 -4.70
C ILE A 72 8.13 9.73 -3.84
N ILE A 73 9.03 10.69 -3.65
CA ILE A 73 8.75 11.97 -3.01
C ILE A 73 8.56 13.07 -4.06
N SER A 74 7.52 13.88 -3.88
CA SER A 74 7.21 15.02 -4.74
C SER A 74 6.78 16.24 -3.90
N PRO A 75 7.25 17.45 -4.24
CA PRO A 75 8.20 17.77 -5.31
C PRO A 75 9.63 17.30 -5.00
N LYS A 76 10.46 17.13 -6.05
CA LYS A 76 11.89 16.79 -5.94
C LYS A 76 12.76 17.95 -5.51
N THR A 77 12.29 19.16 -5.78
CA THR A 77 12.93 20.41 -5.42
C THR A 77 11.84 21.33 -4.90
N ALA A 78 12.03 21.87 -3.71
CA ALA A 78 11.09 22.75 -3.05
C ALA A 78 11.83 24.00 -2.58
N ASN A 79 11.16 25.16 -2.69
CA ASN A 79 11.68 26.41 -2.18
C ASN A 79 10.75 26.88 -1.06
N VAL A 80 11.31 27.22 0.09
CA VAL A 80 10.59 27.71 1.26
C VAL A 80 11.33 28.92 1.82
N ASN A 81 10.65 29.88 2.43
CA ASN A 81 11.34 30.98 3.10
C ASN A 81 11.63 30.60 4.55
N VAL A 82 12.60 31.28 5.16
CA VAL A 82 12.81 31.17 6.62
C VAL A 82 11.51 31.53 7.35
N GLY A 83 11.05 30.63 8.24
CA GLY A 83 9.80 30.74 8.99
C GLY A 83 8.58 30.12 8.30
N ASP A 84 8.67 29.78 7.01
CA ASP A 84 7.60 29.12 6.27
C ASP A 84 7.72 27.60 6.30
N THR A 85 6.61 26.92 6.05
CA THR A 85 6.55 25.46 5.92
C THR A 85 6.10 25.03 4.54
N ILE A 86 6.64 23.92 4.03
CA ILE A 86 6.22 23.27 2.79
C ILE A 86 5.89 21.81 3.04
N LYS A 87 4.83 21.30 2.42
CA LYS A 87 4.43 19.89 2.56
C LYS A 87 4.95 19.05 1.39
N LEU A 88 5.74 18.03 1.69
CA LEU A 88 6.15 17.01 0.73
C LEU A 88 5.15 15.86 0.72
N THR A 89 4.88 15.31 -0.46
CA THR A 89 3.99 14.16 -0.65
C THR A 89 4.82 12.96 -1.06
N SER A 90 4.81 11.90 -0.25
CA SER A 90 5.37 10.60 -0.60
C SER A 90 4.32 9.66 -1.13
N THR A 91 4.60 8.98 -2.24
CA THR A 91 3.76 7.93 -2.81
C THR A 91 4.51 6.61 -2.79
N VAL A 92 3.97 5.62 -2.07
CA VAL A 92 4.51 4.26 -2.00
C VAL A 92 3.87 3.39 -3.08
N THR A 93 4.69 2.61 -3.78
CA THR A 93 4.25 1.69 -4.84
C THR A 93 4.68 0.26 -4.49
N PRO A 94 3.82 -0.76 -4.67
CA PRO A 94 2.42 -0.68 -5.09
C PRO A 94 1.51 -0.13 -3.97
N SER A 95 0.35 0.44 -4.33
CA SER A 95 -0.65 0.92 -3.34
C SER A 95 -1.25 -0.20 -2.49
N THR A 96 -1.07 -1.47 -2.90
CA THR A 96 -1.49 -2.67 -2.17
C THR A 96 -0.42 -3.19 -1.20
N ALA A 97 0.70 -2.47 -1.05
CA ALA A 97 1.72 -2.80 -0.08
C ALA A 97 1.11 -2.90 1.32
N THR A 98 1.51 -3.93 2.06
CA THR A 98 0.97 -4.19 3.41
C THR A 98 1.38 -3.10 4.38
N ASN A 99 2.59 -2.55 4.21
CA ASN A 99 3.10 -1.46 5.02
C ASN A 99 3.52 -0.31 4.09
N ASN A 100 2.74 0.76 4.13
CA ASN A 100 2.96 2.01 3.41
C ASN A 100 3.53 3.11 4.31
N ASN A 101 4.02 2.75 5.50
CA ASN A 101 4.64 3.68 6.43
C ASN A 101 5.99 4.15 5.88
N VAL A 102 6.23 5.44 5.99
CA VAL A 102 7.47 6.08 5.57
C VAL A 102 7.99 6.96 6.69
N THR A 103 9.31 7.09 6.76
CA THR A 103 10.01 8.00 7.66
C THR A 103 10.72 9.06 6.83
N TYR A 104 10.72 10.29 7.33
CA TYR A 104 11.43 11.40 6.72
C TYR A 104 12.64 11.76 7.55
N ARG A 105 13.72 12.18 6.89
CA ARG A 105 14.94 12.64 7.54
C ARG A 105 15.53 13.81 6.77
N SER A 106 15.86 14.89 7.48
CA SER A 106 16.61 16.00 6.90
C SER A 106 18.12 15.74 6.98
N SER A 107 18.87 16.23 6.00
CA SER A 107 20.33 16.30 6.08
C SER A 107 20.79 17.33 7.11
N ASP A 108 20.02 18.41 7.27
CA ASP A 108 20.35 19.57 8.10
C ASP A 108 19.09 20.14 8.76
N GLU A 109 18.76 19.64 9.95
CA GLU A 109 17.59 20.08 10.73
C GLU A 109 17.68 21.56 11.17
N GLN A 110 18.89 22.15 11.18
CA GLN A 110 19.08 23.58 11.45
C GLN A 110 18.69 24.48 10.27
N VAL A 111 18.71 23.93 9.06
CA VAL A 111 18.31 24.62 7.82
C VAL A 111 16.86 24.33 7.54
N ALA A 112 16.49 23.04 7.46
CA ALA A 112 15.12 22.61 7.27
C ALA A 112 14.81 21.38 8.13
N GLU A 113 13.81 21.50 8.99
CA GLU A 113 13.30 20.40 9.83
C GLU A 113 12.15 19.71 9.11
N VAL A 114 12.07 18.38 9.12
CA VAL A 114 10.96 17.63 8.51
C VAL A 114 10.21 16.82 9.56
N SER A 115 8.89 16.93 9.55
CA SER A 115 7.98 16.16 10.40
C SER A 115 7.62 14.81 9.77
N ASP A 116 7.13 13.86 10.58
CA ASP A 116 6.69 12.53 10.11
C ASP A 116 5.59 12.57 9.05
N ASP A 117 4.81 13.66 8.97
CA ASP A 117 3.77 13.84 7.96
C ASP A 117 4.29 14.39 6.62
N GLY A 118 5.60 14.62 6.51
CA GLY A 118 6.27 15.22 5.35
C GLY A 118 6.25 16.75 5.33
N THR A 119 5.82 17.41 6.41
CA THR A 119 5.89 18.87 6.52
C THR A 119 7.33 19.31 6.84
N VAL A 120 7.90 20.12 5.96
CA VAL A 120 9.25 20.68 6.10
C VAL A 120 9.16 22.14 6.53
N ASN A 121 9.82 22.50 7.62
CA ASN A 121 9.91 23.85 8.16
C ASN A 121 11.26 24.47 7.83
N GLY A 122 11.26 25.62 7.17
CA GLY A 122 12.48 26.37 6.87
C GLY A 122 12.93 27.19 8.07
N LEU A 123 14.07 26.87 8.68
CA LEU A 123 14.59 27.56 9.86
C LEU A 123 15.67 28.58 9.51
N THR A 124 16.63 28.20 8.66
CA THR A 124 17.78 29.04 8.30
C THR A 124 17.98 29.01 6.80
N ALA A 125 18.39 30.13 6.20
CA ALA A 125 18.71 30.20 4.79
C ALA A 125 19.82 29.20 4.42
N GLY A 126 19.58 28.37 3.42
CA GLY A 126 20.48 27.27 3.06
C GLY A 126 19.80 26.23 2.19
N GLN A 127 20.48 25.11 1.97
CA GLN A 127 19.94 23.96 1.26
C GLN A 127 19.99 22.73 2.16
N ALA A 128 18.87 22.04 2.28
CA ALA A 128 18.74 20.79 3.02
C ALA A 128 18.19 19.70 2.10
N THR A 129 18.66 18.47 2.26
CA THR A 129 18.14 17.33 1.51
C THR A 129 17.25 16.49 2.42
N ILE A 130 15.97 16.41 2.08
CA ILE A 130 15.00 15.57 2.75
C ILE A 130 15.00 14.18 2.10
N THR A 131 15.27 13.16 2.89
CA THR A 131 15.23 11.75 2.49
C THR A 131 13.97 11.12 3.04
N VAL A 132 13.15 10.51 2.19
CA VAL A 132 12.08 9.61 2.61
C VAL A 132 12.57 8.17 2.53
N GLN A 133 12.29 7.37 3.55
CA GLN A 133 12.60 5.96 3.60
C GLN A 133 11.33 5.18 3.93
N THR A 134 11.07 4.10 3.18
CA THR A 134 10.03 3.13 3.53
C THR A 134 10.53 2.21 4.63
N GLU A 135 9.67 1.97 5.63
CA GLU A 135 9.97 1.04 6.72
C GLU A 135 10.05 -0.40 6.20
N ASP A 136 9.14 -0.74 5.28
CA ASP A 136 9.18 -1.99 4.54
C ASP A 136 10.15 -1.87 3.35
N GLY A 137 10.98 -2.87 3.10
CA GLY A 137 11.81 -2.92 1.88
C GLY A 137 12.95 -1.89 1.76
N ASN A 138 13.14 -0.98 2.73
CA ASN A 138 14.22 0.01 2.76
C ASN A 138 14.38 0.83 1.47
N LYS A 139 13.28 1.13 0.77
CA LYS A 139 13.33 1.99 -0.42
C LYS A 139 13.45 3.43 0.03
N THR A 140 14.38 4.15 -0.58
CA THR A 140 14.68 5.54 -0.24
C THR A 140 14.50 6.43 -1.45
N ASP A 141 14.06 7.65 -1.22
CA ASP A 141 14.00 8.68 -2.23
C ASP A 141 14.30 10.06 -1.62
N THR A 142 14.74 11.02 -2.42
CA THR A 142 15.20 12.32 -1.91
C THR A 142 14.50 13.51 -2.58
N SER A 143 14.38 14.59 -1.81
CA SER A 143 13.89 15.90 -2.20
C SER A 143 14.85 16.97 -1.68
N ILE A 144 15.17 17.95 -2.51
CA ILE A 144 16.05 19.06 -2.16
C ILE A 144 15.20 20.26 -1.78
N VAL A 145 15.36 20.76 -0.56
CA VAL A 145 14.66 21.94 -0.05
C VAL A 145 15.65 23.09 0.04
N THR A 146 15.36 24.16 -0.68
CA THR A 146 16.13 25.40 -0.63
C THR A 146 15.37 26.41 0.23
N VAL A 147 15.96 26.77 1.35
CA VAL A 147 15.43 27.77 2.27
C VAL A 147 15.99 29.13 1.88
N ASN A 148 15.15 30.02 1.39
CA ASN A 148 15.52 31.39 1.09
C ASN A 148 15.53 32.21 2.38
N ALA A 149 16.53 33.08 2.53
CA ALA A 149 16.49 34.08 3.58
C ALA A 149 15.20 34.89 3.46
N ALA A 150 14.51 35.09 4.58
CA ALA A 150 13.43 36.06 4.61
C ALA A 150 14.01 37.41 4.17
N SER A 151 13.46 38.01 3.11
CA SER A 151 13.82 39.37 2.76
C SER A 151 13.33 40.28 3.88
N GLU A 152 14.25 40.72 4.75
CA GLU A 152 14.04 41.90 5.56
C GLU A 152 13.88 43.08 4.60
N GLU A 153 12.64 43.47 4.29
CA GLU A 153 12.38 44.87 3.99
C GLU A 153 12.50 45.63 5.32
N GLY A 154 13.68 46.21 5.54
CA GLY A 154 13.99 47.15 6.62
C GLY A 154 14.70 48.37 6.09
#